data_AF-A0A6B8M522-F1
#
_entry.id   AF-A0A6B8M522-F1
#
_cell.length_a   1.000
_cell.length_b   1.000
_cell.length_c   1.000
_cell.angle_alpha   90.00
_cell.angle_beta   90.00
_cell.angle_gamma   90.00
#
_symmetry.space_group_name_H-M   'P 1'
#
loop_
_entity.id
_entity.type
_entity.pdbx_description
1 polymer ?
#
loop_
_entity_poly.entity_id
_entity_poly.type
_entity_poly.pdbx_seq_one_letter_code
_entity_poly.pdbx_strand_id
1 'polypeptide(L)'
;MREPSRRQANWRCAVAPKRRRTAASIMLLAAFRGHSTKTDVRRAARAASFFTRQTMSLVLFPIILYKDAANAGICEPVGLFVYYVNTLLRGDVPAEDLPGAFLDLYALDFYEKQVNNGGHSQFIGNSGARLQANLEHALRGAQMLGVEELVQLLSECWDWCEANPAERDRQDGWRNRAATLDALDERLYALEYDDIAYASFVAEQPERVQTWIKAATGATDFRARSKYYLAAGAWLLKQPTTELLASSDVDAALENVLKQYARTS
;
A
#
# COMPACT_ATOMS: atom_id res chain seq x y z
N MET A 1 -14.52 46.16 -46.63
CA MET A 1 -13.10 46.53 -46.33
C MET A 1 -12.61 45.57 -45.28
N ARG A 2 -11.92 44.50 -45.71
CA ARG A 2 -10.47 44.27 -45.58
C ARG A 2 -10.03 43.96 -44.14
N GLU A 3 -9.80 42.67 -43.88
CA GLU A 3 -8.75 42.17 -43.00
C GLU A 3 -7.41 42.88 -43.23
N PRO A 4 -6.53 42.83 -42.23
CA PRO A 4 -5.16 42.50 -42.51
C PRO A 4 -4.67 41.32 -41.66
N SER A 5 -4.32 40.26 -42.40
CA SER A 5 -3.30 39.27 -42.05
C SER A 5 -1.99 39.90 -41.56
N ARG A 6 -1.29 39.23 -40.63
CA ARG A 6 0.18 39.15 -40.64
C ARG A 6 0.68 37.81 -40.10
N ARG A 7 1.48 37.16 -40.95
CA ARG A 7 2.24 35.92 -40.75
C ARG A 7 3.62 36.21 -40.12
N GLN A 8 4.28 35.10 -39.75
CA GLN A 8 5.73 34.86 -39.53
C GLN A 8 6.23 35.05 -38.08
N ALA A 9 7.07 34.19 -37.48
CA ALA A 9 8.02 33.22 -38.04
C ALA A 9 8.26 32.00 -37.14
N ASN A 10 8.64 30.89 -37.78
CA ASN A 10 9.26 29.69 -37.22
C ASN A 10 10.61 30.01 -36.54
N TRP A 11 10.86 29.44 -35.35
CA TRP A 11 12.19 28.99 -34.94
C TRP A 11 12.10 27.66 -34.20
N ARG A 12 12.70 26.64 -34.81
CA ARG A 12 13.02 25.35 -34.20
C ARG A 12 14.28 25.53 -33.35
N CYS A 13 14.21 25.18 -32.06
CA CYS A 13 15.37 24.74 -31.31
C CYS A 13 15.02 23.42 -30.63
N ALA A 14 15.50 22.33 -31.23
CA ALA A 14 15.52 21.01 -30.60
C ALA A 14 16.50 21.06 -29.43
N VAL A 15 15.99 20.97 -28.20
CA VAL A 15 16.81 20.70 -27.02
C VAL A 15 16.92 19.19 -26.87
N ALA A 16 18.11 18.65 -27.11
CA ALA A 16 18.41 17.24 -26.90
C ALA A 16 18.27 16.89 -25.40
N PRO A 17 17.67 15.73 -25.05
CA PRO A 17 17.60 15.32 -23.65
C PRO A 17 19.00 14.97 -23.13
N LYS A 18 19.44 15.69 -22.09
CA LYS A 18 20.59 15.31 -21.26
C LYS A 18 20.36 13.90 -20.71
N ARG A 19 21.12 12.93 -21.19
CA ARG A 19 21.17 11.57 -20.63
C ARG A 19 21.52 11.67 -19.13
N ARG A 20 20.59 11.34 -18.25
CA ARG A 20 20.89 11.08 -16.83
C ARG A 20 21.82 9.88 -16.79
N ARG A 21 23.09 10.12 -16.47
CA ARG A 21 24.03 9.05 -16.13
C ARG A 21 23.58 8.49 -14.78
N THR A 22 23.21 7.22 -14.75
CA THR A 22 22.94 6.50 -13.51
C THR A 22 24.20 6.43 -12.67
N ALA A 23 24.06 6.37 -11.34
CA ALA A 23 25.17 6.30 -10.39
C ALA A 23 26.19 5.17 -10.71
N ALA A 24 25.72 4.09 -11.33
CA ALA A 24 26.57 3.00 -11.84
C ALA A 24 27.56 3.43 -12.94
N SER A 25 27.19 4.38 -13.81
CA SER A 25 28.08 4.91 -14.86
C SER A 25 29.16 5.85 -14.31
N ILE A 26 28.90 6.49 -13.15
CA ILE A 26 29.86 7.38 -12.49
C ILE A 26 30.91 6.54 -11.75
N MET A 27 30.52 5.43 -11.12
CA MET A 27 31.47 4.53 -10.44
C MET A 27 32.37 3.76 -11.41
N LEU A 28 31.85 3.33 -12.57
CA LEU A 28 32.67 2.61 -13.56
C LEU A 28 33.76 3.50 -14.18
N LEU A 29 33.51 4.82 -14.29
CA LEU A 29 34.51 5.78 -14.75
C LEU A 29 35.58 6.10 -13.68
N ALA A 30 35.25 5.98 -12.38
CA ALA A 30 36.20 6.18 -11.30
C ALA A 30 37.22 5.04 -11.19
N ALA A 31 36.81 3.80 -11.48
CA ALA A 31 37.70 2.63 -11.45
C ALA A 31 38.79 2.65 -12.55
N PHE A 32 38.58 3.38 -13.65
CA PHE A 32 39.58 3.51 -14.73
C PHE A 32 40.64 4.58 -14.49
N ARG A 33 40.50 5.42 -13.45
CA ARG A 33 41.51 6.42 -13.04
C ARG A 33 42.28 5.96 -11.80
N GLY A 34 42.94 4.81 -11.91
CA GLY A 34 44.25 4.55 -11.30
C GLY A 34 44.47 4.66 -9.79
N HIS A 35 43.46 4.79 -8.92
CA HIS A 35 43.64 4.78 -7.45
C HIS A 35 42.50 4.00 -6.75
N SER A 36 42.30 2.73 -7.10
CA SER A 36 41.33 1.86 -6.44
C SER A 36 42.06 0.82 -5.59
N THR A 37 41.76 0.75 -4.30
CA THR A 37 42.33 -0.28 -3.41
C THR A 37 41.69 -1.64 -3.69
N LYS A 38 42.34 -2.75 -3.31
CA LYS A 38 41.75 -4.11 -3.40
C LYS A 38 40.39 -4.23 -2.69
N THR A 39 40.14 -3.37 -1.70
CA THR A 39 38.89 -3.29 -0.95
C THR A 39 37.75 -2.70 -1.79
N ASP A 40 38.04 -1.70 -2.63
CA ASP A 40 37.06 -1.03 -3.49
C ASP A 40 36.57 -1.95 -4.61
N VAL A 41 37.47 -2.76 -5.17
CA VAL A 41 37.12 -3.76 -6.19
C VAL A 41 36.21 -4.86 -5.61
N ARG A 42 36.44 -5.28 -4.37
CA ARG A 42 35.56 -6.26 -3.68
C ARG A 42 34.20 -5.68 -3.33
N ARG A 43 34.13 -4.39 -2.99
CA ARG A 43 32.86 -3.69 -2.71
C ARG A 43 32.04 -3.49 -3.99
N ALA A 44 32.70 -3.12 -5.09
CA ALA A 44 32.08 -3.01 -6.40
C ALA A 44 31.64 -4.39 -6.93
N ALA A 45 32.41 -5.46 -6.73
CA ALA A 45 32.03 -6.81 -7.11
C ALA A 45 30.85 -7.35 -6.28
N ARG A 46 30.75 -7.00 -4.98
CA ARG A 46 29.57 -7.30 -4.15
C ARG A 46 28.34 -6.51 -4.59
N ALA A 47 28.49 -5.21 -4.88
CA ALA A 47 27.40 -4.38 -5.39
C ALA A 47 26.92 -4.84 -6.77
N ALA A 48 27.85 -5.24 -7.65
CA ALA A 48 27.54 -5.82 -8.94
C ALA A 48 26.86 -7.18 -8.79
N SER A 49 27.34 -8.08 -7.94
CA SER A 49 26.70 -9.39 -7.68
C SER A 49 25.30 -9.25 -7.07
N PHE A 50 25.06 -8.21 -6.26
CA PHE A 50 23.72 -7.84 -5.79
C PHE A 50 22.83 -7.36 -6.93
N PHE A 51 23.37 -6.57 -7.87
CA PHE A 51 22.66 -6.08 -9.05
C PHE A 51 22.41 -7.17 -10.12
N THR A 52 23.34 -8.12 -10.32
CA THR A 52 23.18 -9.21 -11.30
C THR A 52 22.26 -10.32 -10.79
N ARG A 53 22.05 -10.45 -9.47
CA ARG A 53 20.93 -11.24 -8.94
C ARG A 53 19.59 -10.56 -9.20
N GLN A 54 19.54 -9.25 -9.40
CA GLN A 54 18.29 -8.52 -9.60
C GLN A 54 17.75 -8.55 -11.05
N THR A 55 18.25 -9.49 -11.86
CA THR A 55 17.54 -9.98 -13.06
C THR A 55 16.99 -11.39 -12.83
N MET A 56 16.69 -11.75 -11.57
CA MET A 56 15.79 -12.86 -11.28
C MET A 56 14.43 -12.55 -11.88
N SER A 57 13.78 -13.58 -12.42
CA SER A 57 12.35 -13.61 -12.71
C SER A 57 11.58 -12.78 -11.67
N LEU A 58 11.16 -11.57 -12.03
CA LEU A 58 10.25 -10.80 -11.19
C LEU A 58 8.94 -11.58 -11.21
N VAL A 59 8.75 -12.43 -10.21
CA VAL A 59 7.44 -13.00 -9.94
C VAL A 59 6.53 -11.81 -9.72
N LEU A 60 5.70 -11.53 -10.72
CA LEU A 60 4.66 -10.54 -10.61
C LEU A 60 3.60 -11.16 -9.70
N PHE A 61 3.32 -10.53 -8.57
CA PHE A 61 2.20 -10.91 -7.71
C PHE A 61 0.94 -10.16 -8.18
N PRO A 62 0.05 -10.78 -8.99
CA PRO A 62 -1.20 -10.14 -9.37
C PRO A 62 -2.09 -9.98 -8.13
N ILE A 63 -2.81 -8.86 -8.03
CA ILE A 63 -3.82 -8.70 -7.00
C ILE A 63 -5.07 -9.43 -7.49
N ILE A 64 -5.43 -10.53 -6.84
CA ILE A 64 -6.59 -11.34 -7.23
C ILE A 64 -7.79 -10.94 -6.37
N LEU A 65 -8.84 -10.43 -7.01
CA LEU A 65 -10.13 -10.11 -6.37
C LEU A 65 -11.27 -10.85 -7.07
N TYR A 66 -12.37 -11.11 -6.36
CA TYR A 66 -13.58 -11.60 -7.00
C TYR A 66 -14.23 -10.50 -7.84
N LYS A 67 -14.74 -10.84 -9.02
CA LYS A 67 -15.53 -9.94 -9.86
C LYS A 67 -16.79 -9.48 -9.14
N ASP A 68 -17.39 -10.38 -8.36
CA ASP A 68 -18.58 -10.09 -7.57
C ASP A 68 -18.27 -9.37 -6.25
N ALA A 69 -16.99 -9.21 -5.87
CA ALA A 69 -16.61 -8.33 -4.76
C ALA A 69 -17.10 -6.90 -4.98
N ALA A 70 -17.27 -6.53 -6.26
CA ALA A 70 -17.87 -5.25 -6.61
C ALA A 70 -19.29 -5.07 -6.02
N ASN A 71 -20.00 -6.17 -5.76
CA ASN A 71 -21.40 -6.20 -5.30
C ASN A 71 -21.56 -6.62 -3.83
N ALA A 72 -20.48 -7.02 -3.14
CA ALA A 72 -20.53 -7.66 -1.83
C ALA A 72 -20.37 -6.70 -0.63
N GLY A 73 -20.12 -5.41 -0.89
CA GLY A 73 -19.95 -4.38 0.13
C GLY A 73 -18.62 -3.63 0.01
N ILE A 74 -18.47 -2.55 0.77
CA ILE A 74 -17.28 -1.69 0.62
C ILE A 74 -16.02 -2.30 1.23
N CYS A 75 -16.20 -3.21 2.19
CA CYS A 75 -15.08 -3.89 2.83
C CYS A 75 -14.49 -5.03 1.99
N GLU A 76 -15.23 -5.53 1.01
CA GLU A 76 -14.90 -6.80 0.35
C GLU A 76 -13.56 -6.77 -0.39
N PRO A 77 -13.23 -5.76 -1.23
CA PRO A 77 -11.93 -5.76 -1.92
C PRO A 77 -10.75 -5.85 -0.96
N VAL A 78 -10.83 -5.19 0.19
CA VAL A 78 -9.79 -5.21 1.22
C VAL A 78 -9.73 -6.58 1.90
N GLY A 79 -10.89 -7.16 2.27
CA GLY A 79 -10.95 -8.49 2.87
C GLY A 79 -10.34 -9.57 1.97
N LEU A 80 -10.61 -9.51 0.66
CA LEU A 80 -10.02 -10.42 -0.32
C LEU A 80 -8.54 -10.22 -0.51
N PHE A 81 -8.10 -8.96 -0.53
CA PHE A 81 -6.69 -8.64 -0.58
C PHE A 81 -5.94 -9.19 0.65
N VAL A 82 -6.51 -9.05 1.85
CA VAL A 82 -5.94 -9.61 3.08
C VAL A 82 -5.93 -11.13 3.06
N TYR A 83 -6.99 -11.77 2.54
CA TYR A 83 -7.01 -13.21 2.31
C TYR A 83 -5.89 -13.64 1.35
N TYR A 84 -5.72 -12.94 0.22
CA TYR A 84 -4.67 -13.16 -0.75
C TYR A 84 -3.26 -13.09 -0.11
N VAL A 85 -2.95 -12.00 0.61
CA VAL A 85 -1.64 -11.84 1.27
C VAL A 85 -1.41 -12.91 2.33
N ASN A 86 -2.42 -13.25 3.13
CA ASN A 86 -2.32 -14.33 4.11
C ASN A 86 -2.02 -15.68 3.44
N THR A 87 -2.64 -15.96 2.29
CA THR A 87 -2.39 -17.19 1.54
C THR A 87 -0.96 -17.24 1.01
N LEU A 88 -0.41 -16.13 0.52
CA LEU A 88 1.00 -16.07 0.12
C LEU A 88 1.95 -16.35 1.30
N LEU A 89 1.75 -15.67 2.43
CA LEU A 89 2.59 -15.84 3.62
C LEU A 89 2.50 -17.25 4.21
N ARG A 90 1.32 -17.88 4.17
CA ARG A 90 1.13 -19.28 4.59
C ARG A 90 1.67 -20.30 3.59
N GLY A 91 1.80 -19.90 2.33
CA GLY A 91 2.43 -20.67 1.26
C GLY A 91 3.95 -20.50 1.21
N ASP A 92 4.56 -20.11 2.33
CA ASP A 92 6.01 -19.90 2.50
C ASP A 92 6.63 -18.84 1.58
N VAL A 93 5.84 -17.89 1.04
CA VAL A 93 6.37 -16.71 0.37
C VAL A 93 6.92 -15.76 1.45
N PRO A 94 8.24 -15.48 1.48
CA PRO A 94 8.83 -14.56 2.45
C PRO A 94 8.26 -13.15 2.28
N ALA A 95 8.10 -12.43 3.39
CA ALA A 95 7.55 -11.07 3.36
C ALA A 95 8.41 -10.12 2.51
N GLU A 96 9.73 -10.32 2.53
CA GLU A 96 10.71 -9.55 1.74
C GLU A 96 10.57 -9.72 0.23
N ASP A 97 9.92 -10.79 -0.23
CA ASP A 97 9.68 -11.04 -1.64
C ASP A 97 8.35 -10.43 -2.12
N LEU A 98 7.46 -10.06 -1.19
CA LEU A 98 6.21 -9.39 -1.53
C LEU A 98 6.45 -7.91 -1.87
N PRO A 99 5.61 -7.32 -2.74
CA PRO A 99 5.60 -5.87 -2.92
C PRO A 99 5.37 -5.17 -1.58
N GLY A 100 6.20 -4.18 -1.23
CA GLY A 100 6.09 -3.47 0.06
C GLY A 100 4.69 -2.90 0.32
N ALA A 101 4.04 -2.37 -0.73
CA ALA A 101 2.67 -1.88 -0.69
C ALA A 101 1.66 -2.93 -0.20
N PHE A 102 1.94 -4.23 -0.38
CA PHE A 102 1.05 -5.28 0.09
C PHE A 102 1.12 -5.43 1.60
N LEU A 103 2.32 -5.41 2.16
CA LEU A 103 2.53 -5.44 3.61
C LEU A 103 2.01 -4.15 4.26
N ASP A 104 2.19 -3.01 3.60
CA ASP A 104 1.68 -1.71 4.05
C ASP A 104 0.14 -1.70 4.16
N LEU A 105 -0.57 -2.14 3.11
CA LEU A 105 -2.03 -2.24 3.15
C LEU A 105 -2.53 -3.34 4.09
N TYR A 106 -1.84 -4.48 4.15
CA TYR A 106 -2.16 -5.57 5.08
C TYR A 106 -2.06 -5.13 6.54
N ALA A 107 -1.00 -4.42 6.92
CA ALA A 107 -0.83 -3.90 8.27
C ALA A 107 -1.82 -2.79 8.59
N LEU A 108 -2.18 -1.95 7.62
CA LEU A 108 -3.21 -0.94 7.80
C LEU A 108 -4.59 -1.57 8.03
N ASP A 109 -4.94 -2.65 7.31
CA ASP A 109 -6.18 -3.39 7.57
C ASP A 109 -6.15 -4.04 8.95
N PHE A 110 -5.03 -4.65 9.33
CA PHE A 110 -4.87 -5.19 10.68
C PHE A 110 -5.10 -4.11 11.73
N TYR A 111 -4.51 -2.92 11.58
CA TYR A 111 -4.76 -1.78 12.45
C TYR A 111 -6.25 -1.41 12.51
N GLU A 112 -6.90 -1.21 11.36
CA GLU A 112 -8.32 -0.83 11.32
C GLU A 112 -9.21 -1.88 11.99
N LYS A 113 -8.98 -3.17 11.72
CA LYS A 113 -9.74 -4.28 12.31
C LYS A 113 -9.55 -4.37 13.81
N GLN A 114 -8.31 -4.24 14.30
CA GLN A 114 -8.04 -4.31 15.72
C GLN A 114 -8.67 -3.12 16.47
N VAL A 115 -8.58 -1.91 15.92
CA VAL A 115 -9.19 -0.72 16.52
C VAL A 115 -10.71 -0.83 16.52
N ASN A 116 -11.34 -1.23 15.41
CA ASN A 116 -12.80 -1.42 15.39
C ASN A 116 -13.31 -2.54 16.29
N ASN A 117 -12.47 -3.51 16.65
CA ASN A 117 -12.88 -4.61 17.52
C ASN A 117 -12.64 -4.33 19.02
N GLY A 118 -11.67 -3.48 19.36
CA GLY A 118 -11.29 -3.26 20.77
C GLY A 118 -10.40 -2.04 21.01
N GLY A 119 -10.36 -1.11 20.07
CA GLY A 119 -9.59 0.12 20.18
C GLY A 119 -8.10 -0.01 19.89
N HIS A 120 -7.40 1.12 19.92
CA HIS A 120 -5.95 1.22 19.82
C HIS A 120 -5.26 0.39 20.90
N SER A 121 -5.87 0.28 22.09
CA SER A 121 -5.39 -0.61 23.14
C SER A 121 -5.32 -2.07 22.66
N GLN A 122 -6.37 -2.58 22.00
CA GLN A 122 -6.35 -3.93 21.45
C GLN A 122 -5.33 -4.08 20.32
N PHE A 123 -5.21 -3.08 19.44
CA PHE A 123 -4.20 -3.08 18.38
C PHE A 123 -2.78 -3.20 18.95
N ILE A 124 -2.46 -2.43 19.99
CA ILE A 124 -1.14 -2.46 20.65
C ILE A 124 -0.90 -3.83 21.28
N GLY A 125 -1.86 -4.33 22.08
CA GLY A 125 -1.76 -5.62 22.74
C GLY A 125 -1.59 -6.78 21.76
N ASN A 126 -2.42 -6.83 20.71
CA ASN A 126 -2.41 -7.89 19.71
C ASN A 126 -1.24 -7.79 18.73
N SER A 127 -0.61 -6.63 18.59
CA SER A 127 0.61 -6.51 17.79
C SER A 127 1.82 -7.18 18.46
N GLY A 128 1.88 -7.20 19.80
CA GLY A 128 2.97 -7.79 20.56
C GLY A 128 4.36 -7.37 20.05
N ALA A 129 5.26 -8.33 19.82
CA ALA A 129 6.60 -8.07 19.30
C ALA A 129 6.64 -7.43 17.90
N ARG A 130 5.52 -7.43 17.16
CA ARG A 130 5.41 -6.84 15.81
C ARG A 130 4.90 -5.41 15.84
N LEU A 131 4.65 -4.80 17.01
CA LEU A 131 4.08 -3.46 17.13
C LEU A 131 4.80 -2.41 16.27
N GLN A 132 6.12 -2.34 16.36
CA GLN A 132 6.90 -1.36 15.59
C GLN A 132 6.73 -1.57 14.08
N ALA A 133 6.85 -2.82 13.60
CA ALA A 133 6.69 -3.13 12.18
C ALA A 133 5.24 -2.86 11.69
N ASN A 134 4.23 -3.21 12.50
CA ASN A 134 2.83 -2.98 12.18
C ASN A 134 2.53 -1.48 12.08
N LEU A 135 3.01 -0.67 13.03
CA LEU A 135 2.86 0.79 12.98
C LEU A 135 3.55 1.38 11.74
N GLU A 136 4.76 0.90 11.41
CA GLU A 136 5.53 1.39 10.26
C GLU A 136 4.85 1.10 8.92
N HIS A 137 4.42 -0.15 8.74
CA HIS A 137 3.67 -0.56 7.55
C HIS A 137 2.30 0.12 7.48
N ALA A 138 1.56 0.20 8.59
CA ALA A 138 0.24 0.86 8.60
C ALA A 138 0.37 2.36 8.27
N LEU A 139 1.38 3.05 8.82
CA LEU A 139 1.62 4.47 8.53
C LEU A 139 1.92 4.70 7.04
N ARG A 140 2.80 3.88 6.44
CA ARG A 140 3.05 3.92 5.00
C ARG A 140 1.81 3.59 4.19
N GLY A 141 0.99 2.64 4.65
CA GLY A 141 -0.28 2.30 4.04
C GLY A 141 -1.22 3.51 4.01
N ALA A 142 -1.36 4.21 5.14
CA ALA A 142 -2.23 5.38 5.22
C ALA A 142 -1.73 6.53 4.31
N GLN A 143 -0.41 6.73 4.25
CA GLN A 143 0.22 7.69 3.33
C GLN A 143 0.01 7.31 1.86
N MET A 144 0.16 6.02 1.53
CA MET A 144 -0.07 5.49 0.18
C MET A 144 -1.52 5.71 -0.28
N LEU A 145 -2.49 5.59 0.63
CA LEU A 145 -3.89 5.84 0.36
C LEU A 145 -4.27 7.33 0.36
N GLY A 146 -3.40 8.22 0.85
CA GLY A 146 -3.66 9.65 0.93
C GLY A 146 -4.72 10.04 1.96
N VAL A 147 -4.93 9.21 3.00
CA VAL A 147 -5.91 9.49 4.07
C VAL A 147 -5.18 10.17 5.23
N GLU A 148 -5.05 11.49 5.15
CA GLU A 148 -4.24 12.30 6.08
C GLU A 148 -4.67 12.13 7.56
N GLU A 149 -5.96 11.97 7.82
CA GLU A 149 -6.47 11.77 9.17
C GLU A 149 -6.03 10.42 9.76
N LEU A 150 -5.92 9.36 8.94
CA LEU A 150 -5.35 8.08 9.38
C LEU A 150 -3.86 8.18 9.64
N VAL A 151 -3.12 8.92 8.80
CA VAL A 151 -1.70 9.19 9.01
C VAL A 151 -1.52 9.85 10.38
N GLN A 152 -2.33 10.86 10.68
CA GLN A 152 -2.29 11.57 11.95
C GLN A 152 -2.59 10.64 13.15
N LEU A 153 -3.68 9.85 13.07
CA LEU A 153 -4.05 8.91 14.14
C LEU A 153 -2.96 7.88 14.42
N LEU A 154 -2.36 7.31 13.37
CA LEU A 154 -1.26 6.36 13.50
C LEU A 154 0.00 6.99 14.09
N SER A 155 0.34 8.22 13.68
CA SER A 155 1.46 8.96 14.26
C SER A 155 1.23 9.27 15.75
N GLU A 156 0.04 9.71 16.14
CA GLU A 156 -0.28 9.97 17.55
C GLU A 156 -0.26 8.69 18.39
N CYS A 157 -0.75 7.57 17.85
CA CYS A 157 -0.65 6.25 18.48
C CYS A 157 0.82 5.83 18.66
N TRP A 158 1.65 6.03 17.63
CA TRP A 158 3.08 5.76 17.68
C TRP A 158 3.75 6.58 18.79
N ASP A 159 3.57 7.91 18.77
CA ASP A 159 4.17 8.81 19.74
C ASP A 159 3.77 8.45 21.18
N TRP A 160 2.50 8.06 21.37
CA TRP A 160 2.02 7.57 22.66
C TRP A 160 2.74 6.28 23.09
N CYS A 161 2.95 5.33 22.18
CA CYS A 161 3.66 4.08 22.47
C CYS A 161 5.13 4.32 22.87
N GLU A 162 5.81 5.27 22.21
CA GLU A 162 7.19 5.64 22.52
C GLU A 162 7.32 6.38 23.84
N ALA A 163 6.37 7.28 24.14
CA ALA A 163 6.37 8.05 25.38
C ALA A 163 5.97 7.21 26.61
N ASN A 164 5.20 6.12 26.43
CA ASN A 164 4.61 5.36 27.53
C ASN A 164 4.92 3.86 27.49
N PRO A 165 6.20 3.42 27.43
CA PRO A 165 6.56 2.02 27.18
C PRO A 165 5.98 1.04 28.21
N ALA A 166 6.00 1.40 29.49
CA ALA A 166 5.47 0.54 30.57
C ALA A 166 3.93 0.43 30.57
N GLU A 167 3.22 1.41 29.99
CA GLU A 167 1.76 1.36 29.85
C GLU A 167 1.33 0.73 28.54
N ARG A 168 2.08 0.99 27.47
CA ARG A 168 1.98 0.29 26.17
C ARG A 168 2.02 -1.22 26.36
N ASP A 169 3.00 -1.73 27.09
CA ASP A 169 3.18 -3.18 27.29
C ASP A 169 2.06 -3.82 28.13
N ARG A 170 1.21 -3.01 28.78
CA ARG A 170 0.04 -3.48 29.52
C ARG A 170 -1.24 -3.48 28.69
N GLN A 171 -1.27 -2.83 27.53
CA GLN A 171 -2.50 -2.69 26.75
C GLN A 171 -3.03 -4.06 26.31
N ASP A 172 -4.34 -4.26 26.47
CA ASP A 172 -4.99 -5.54 26.12
C ASP A 172 -6.34 -5.35 25.41
N GLY A 173 -6.84 -4.12 25.25
CA GLY A 173 -8.14 -3.86 24.63
C GLY A 173 -9.34 -4.02 25.55
N TRP A 174 -9.16 -4.54 26.77
CA TRP A 174 -10.26 -4.83 27.70
C TRP A 174 -10.05 -4.23 29.09
N ARG A 175 -9.09 -4.75 29.86
CA ARG A 175 -8.87 -4.37 31.27
C ARG A 175 -7.88 -3.24 31.41
N ASN A 176 -6.89 -3.20 30.53
CA ASN A 176 -5.84 -2.21 30.53
C ASN A 176 -5.98 -1.35 29.27
N ARG A 177 -6.66 -0.22 29.43
CA ARG A 177 -6.92 0.75 28.36
C ARG A 177 -6.52 2.15 28.83
N ALA A 178 -5.65 2.79 28.08
CA ALA A 178 -5.28 4.18 28.35
C ALA A 178 -6.33 5.14 27.79
N ALA A 179 -6.81 6.09 28.59
CA ALA A 179 -7.85 7.05 28.17
C ALA A 179 -7.42 7.90 26.95
N THR A 180 -6.13 8.20 26.81
CA THR A 180 -5.60 8.90 25.62
C THR A 180 -5.81 8.09 24.35
N LEU A 181 -5.72 6.76 24.41
CA LEU A 181 -5.96 5.88 23.27
C LEU A 181 -7.46 5.78 22.95
N ASP A 182 -8.33 5.81 23.97
CA ASP A 182 -9.79 5.82 23.75
C ASP A 182 -10.22 7.08 22.95
N ALA A 183 -9.59 8.22 23.19
CA ALA A 183 -9.83 9.43 22.38
C ALA A 183 -9.40 9.29 20.91
N LEU A 184 -8.39 8.45 20.62
CA LEU A 184 -8.01 8.12 19.24
C LEU A 184 -9.03 7.16 18.61
N ASP A 185 -9.59 6.23 19.39
CA ASP A 185 -10.66 5.33 18.93
C ASP A 185 -11.85 6.13 18.40
N GLU A 186 -12.35 7.09 19.20
CA GLU A 186 -13.50 7.92 18.82
C GLU A 186 -13.28 8.68 17.51
N ARG A 187 -12.08 9.23 17.33
CA ARG A 187 -11.70 9.93 16.09
C ARG A 187 -11.63 8.99 14.90
N LEU A 188 -11.17 7.75 15.08
CA LEU A 188 -11.16 6.74 14.02
C LEU A 188 -12.59 6.31 13.66
N TYR A 189 -13.45 6.08 14.64
CA TYR A 189 -14.85 5.69 14.40
C TYR A 189 -15.65 6.77 13.67
N ALA A 190 -15.29 8.04 13.88
CA ALA A 190 -15.88 9.16 13.16
C ALA A 190 -15.32 9.36 11.74
N LEU A 191 -14.39 8.52 11.28
CA LEU A 191 -13.67 8.73 10.04
C LEU A 191 -14.45 8.27 8.80
N GLU A 192 -15.45 9.08 8.46
CA GLU A 192 -16.31 8.89 7.30
C GLU A 192 -16.32 10.15 6.42
N TYR A 193 -16.65 9.98 5.15
CA TYR A 193 -16.94 11.11 4.28
C TYR A 193 -18.33 11.69 4.59
N ASP A 194 -18.42 13.01 4.66
CA ASP A 194 -19.72 13.69 4.51
C ASP A 194 -20.24 13.56 3.07
N ASP A 195 -21.49 14.00 2.83
CA ASP A 195 -22.14 13.89 1.52
C ASP A 195 -21.33 14.53 0.38
N ILE A 196 -20.74 15.70 0.64
CA ILE A 196 -20.05 16.51 -0.37
C ILE A 196 -18.69 15.89 -0.69
N ALA A 197 -17.94 15.54 0.35
CA ALA A 197 -16.64 14.92 0.23
C ALA A 197 -16.77 13.51 -0.40
N TYR A 198 -17.82 12.76 -0.07
CA TYR A 198 -18.10 11.47 -0.69
C TYR A 198 -18.40 11.61 -2.18
N ALA A 199 -19.30 12.52 -2.56
CA ALA A 199 -19.63 12.75 -3.97
C ALA A 199 -18.39 13.18 -4.79
N SER A 200 -17.55 14.05 -4.20
CA SER A 200 -16.29 14.49 -4.81
C SER A 200 -15.31 13.34 -4.98
N PHE A 201 -15.11 12.55 -3.91
CA PHE A 201 -14.26 11.35 -3.96
C PHE A 201 -14.69 10.42 -5.10
N VAL A 202 -15.98 10.10 -5.21
CA VAL A 202 -16.52 9.21 -6.25
C VAL A 202 -16.31 9.78 -7.65
N ALA A 203 -16.58 11.07 -7.86
CA ALA A 203 -16.45 11.73 -9.16
C ALA A 203 -15.01 11.71 -9.71
N GLU A 204 -14.01 11.72 -8.82
CA GLU A 204 -12.59 11.67 -9.18
C GLU A 204 -12.08 10.25 -9.51
N GLN A 205 -12.89 9.21 -9.27
CA GLN A 205 -12.47 7.84 -9.51
C GLN A 205 -12.64 7.43 -10.99
N PRO A 206 -11.83 6.49 -11.50
CA PRO A 206 -12.09 5.88 -12.81
C PRO A 206 -13.39 5.05 -12.80
N GLU A 207 -13.98 4.84 -13.98
CA GLU A 207 -15.28 4.15 -14.17
C GLU A 207 -15.38 2.81 -13.44
N ARG A 208 -14.31 2.00 -13.46
CA ARG A 208 -14.24 0.71 -12.74
C ARG A 208 -14.50 0.87 -11.25
N VAL A 209 -13.91 1.88 -10.62
CA VAL A 209 -14.05 2.15 -9.19
C VAL A 209 -15.43 2.75 -8.89
N GLN A 210 -15.92 3.67 -9.73
CA GLN A 210 -17.27 4.22 -9.59
C GLN A 210 -18.34 3.12 -9.64
N THR A 211 -18.18 2.17 -10.57
CA THR A 211 -19.08 1.02 -10.72
C THR A 211 -19.11 0.16 -9.46
N TRP A 212 -17.93 -0.13 -8.90
CA TRP A 212 -17.82 -0.84 -7.62
C TRP A 212 -18.50 -0.05 -6.50
N ILE A 213 -18.16 1.23 -6.31
CA ILE A 213 -18.73 2.04 -5.22
C ILE A 213 -20.26 2.06 -5.31
N LYS A 214 -20.82 2.23 -6.50
CA LYS A 214 -22.27 2.22 -6.72
C LYS A 214 -22.92 0.89 -6.35
N ALA A 215 -22.28 -0.22 -6.67
CA ALA A 215 -22.78 -1.55 -6.33
C ALA A 215 -22.62 -1.85 -4.84
N ALA A 216 -21.49 -1.50 -4.24
CA ALA A 216 -21.18 -1.67 -2.83
C ALA A 216 -22.08 -0.82 -1.91
N THR A 217 -22.41 0.41 -2.30
CA THR A 217 -23.28 1.30 -1.49
C THR A 217 -24.77 1.05 -1.66
N GLY A 218 -25.16 0.28 -2.68
CA GLY A 218 -26.51 -0.27 -2.80
C GLY A 218 -26.80 -1.38 -1.79
N ALA A 219 -25.77 -2.04 -1.26
CA ALA A 219 -25.87 -2.89 -0.08
C ALA A 219 -25.91 -1.99 1.16
N THR A 220 -26.83 -2.26 2.09
CA THR A 220 -27.00 -1.50 3.34
C THR A 220 -25.80 -1.70 4.29
N ASP A 221 -24.64 -1.17 3.94
CA ASP A 221 -23.40 -1.28 4.69
C ASP A 221 -23.19 0.00 5.52
N PHE A 222 -23.13 -0.14 6.84
CA PHE A 222 -22.87 0.98 7.75
C PHE A 222 -21.49 1.62 7.51
N ARG A 223 -20.57 0.91 6.86
CA ARG A 223 -19.23 1.40 6.51
C ARG A 223 -19.18 2.02 5.13
N ALA A 224 -20.31 2.17 4.43
CA ALA A 224 -20.36 2.66 3.04
C ALA A 224 -19.62 4.00 2.82
N ARG A 225 -19.40 4.77 3.88
CA ARG A 225 -18.69 6.06 3.86
C ARG A 225 -17.33 6.07 4.55
N SER A 226 -16.85 4.92 5.03
CA SER A 226 -15.53 4.81 5.64
C SER A 226 -14.46 5.31 4.67
N LYS A 227 -13.70 6.34 5.08
CA LYS A 227 -12.61 6.88 4.26
C LYS A 227 -11.56 5.82 3.96
N TYR A 228 -11.28 4.95 4.93
CA TYR A 228 -10.35 3.83 4.79
C TYR A 228 -10.78 2.86 3.68
N TYR A 229 -11.96 2.23 3.81
CA TYR A 229 -12.37 1.17 2.88
C TYR A 229 -12.56 1.70 1.46
N LEU A 230 -13.10 2.92 1.31
CA LEU A 230 -13.22 3.58 0.02
C LEU A 230 -11.85 3.84 -0.63
N ALA A 231 -10.90 4.41 0.11
CA ALA A 231 -9.57 4.68 -0.42
C ALA A 231 -8.79 3.40 -0.74
N ALA A 232 -8.84 2.40 0.15
CA ALA A 232 -8.17 1.12 -0.02
C ALA A 232 -8.73 0.32 -1.20
N GLY A 233 -10.06 0.19 -1.30
CA GLY A 233 -10.71 -0.49 -2.43
C GLY A 233 -10.46 0.23 -3.76
N ALA A 234 -10.49 1.56 -3.77
CA ALA A 234 -10.13 2.33 -4.95
C ALA A 234 -8.66 2.12 -5.35
N TRP A 235 -7.73 2.10 -4.40
CA TRP A 235 -6.32 1.82 -4.66
C TRP A 235 -6.13 0.44 -5.27
N LEU A 236 -6.75 -0.60 -4.71
CA LEU A 236 -6.70 -1.98 -5.22
C LEU A 236 -7.22 -2.06 -6.65
N LEU A 237 -8.39 -1.49 -6.93
CA LEU A 237 -9.00 -1.55 -8.27
C LEU A 237 -8.28 -0.70 -9.33
N LYS A 238 -7.44 0.25 -8.91
CA LYS A 238 -6.58 1.06 -9.79
C LYS A 238 -5.26 0.38 -10.13
N GLN A 239 -4.82 -0.65 -9.40
CA GLN A 239 -3.54 -1.28 -9.70
C GLN A 239 -3.60 -1.99 -11.06
N PRO A 240 -2.57 -1.83 -11.91
CA PRO A 240 -2.53 -2.48 -13.23
C PRO A 240 -2.42 -4.00 -13.12
N THR A 241 -1.98 -4.51 -11.98
CA THR A 241 -1.85 -5.94 -11.69
C THR A 241 -3.11 -6.54 -11.07
N THR A 242 -4.20 -5.77 -10.93
CA THR A 242 -5.44 -6.28 -10.32
C THR A 242 -6.30 -7.03 -11.31
N GLU A 243 -6.41 -8.34 -11.09
CA GLU A 243 -7.25 -9.27 -11.82
C GLU A 243 -8.59 -9.48 -11.10
N LEU A 244 -9.70 -9.40 -11.84
CA LEU A 244 -11.04 -9.72 -11.34
C LEU A 244 -11.46 -11.07 -11.88
N LEU A 245 -11.59 -12.06 -11.00
CA LEU A 245 -11.91 -13.44 -11.35
C LEU A 245 -13.28 -13.85 -10.83
N ALA A 246 -13.89 -14.89 -11.40
CA ALA A 246 -15.08 -15.48 -10.78
C ALA A 246 -14.70 -16.07 -9.40
N SER A 247 -15.66 -16.15 -8.47
CA SER A 247 -15.37 -16.68 -7.13
C SER A 247 -14.88 -18.12 -7.14
N SER A 248 -15.37 -18.92 -8.08
CA SER A 248 -14.91 -20.29 -8.32
C SER A 248 -13.44 -20.41 -8.74
N ASP A 249 -12.82 -19.33 -9.20
CA ASP A 249 -11.54 -19.37 -9.90
C ASP A 249 -10.37 -18.83 -9.06
N VAL A 250 -10.63 -18.17 -7.92
CA VAL A 250 -9.58 -17.52 -7.12
C VAL A 250 -8.65 -18.50 -6.45
N ASP A 251 -9.16 -19.58 -5.87
CA ASP A 251 -8.31 -20.57 -5.22
C ASP A 251 -7.35 -21.21 -6.24
N ALA A 252 -7.84 -21.49 -7.45
CA ALA A 252 -7.02 -22.01 -8.54
C ALA A 252 -5.97 -20.98 -9.00
N ALA A 253 -6.34 -19.70 -9.10
CA ALA A 253 -5.42 -18.64 -9.45
C ALA A 253 -4.33 -18.42 -8.38
N LEU A 254 -4.70 -18.43 -7.10
CA LEU A 254 -3.78 -18.39 -5.96
C LEU A 254 -2.80 -19.56 -5.98
N GLU A 255 -3.30 -20.77 -6.19
CA GLU A 255 -2.45 -21.96 -6.30
C GLU A 255 -1.46 -21.83 -7.46
N ASN A 256 -1.88 -21.26 -8.58
CA ASN A 256 -1.00 -21.00 -9.72
C ASN A 256 0.10 -19.97 -9.39
N VAL A 257 -0.23 -18.89 -8.66
CA VAL A 257 0.76 -17.90 -8.19
C VAL A 257 1.80 -18.57 -7.29
N LEU A 258 1.37 -19.39 -6.34
CA LEU A 258 2.27 -20.12 -5.44
C LEU A 258 3.16 -21.12 -6.20
N LYS A 259 2.58 -21.90 -7.13
CA LYS A 259 3.33 -22.83 -8.00
C LYS A 259 4.33 -22.10 -8.87
N GLN A 260 3.99 -20.91 -9.38
CA GLN A 260 4.89 -20.11 -10.18
C GLN A 260 6.05 -19.60 -9.33
N TYR A 261 5.76 -19.04 -8.16
CA TYR A 261 6.77 -18.57 -7.21
C TYR A 261 7.76 -19.69 -6.86
N ALA A 262 7.26 -20.88 -6.46
CA ALA A 262 8.07 -22.03 -6.09
C ALA A 262 8.97 -22.60 -7.22
N ARG A 263 8.66 -22.29 -8.49
CA ARG A 263 9.51 -22.66 -9.65
C ARG A 263 10.65 -21.68 -9.89
N THR A 264 10.57 -20.50 -9.28
CA THR A 264 11.48 -19.37 -9.55
C THR A 264 12.32 -18.96 -8.35
N SER A 265 11.98 -19.44 -7.14
CA SER A 265 12.78 -19.35 -5.92
C SER A 265 13.77 -20.52 -5.79
#